data_AF-A0A7J2J5U2-F1
#
_entry.id   AF-A0A7J2J5U2-F1
#
_cell.length_a   1.000
_cell.length_b   1.000
_cell.length_c   1.000
_cell.angle_alpha   90.00
_cell.angle_beta   90.00
_cell.angle_gamma   90.00
#
_symmetry.space_group_name_H-M   'P 1'
#
loop_
_entity.id
_entity.type
_entity.pdbx_description
1 polymer ?
#
loop_
_entity_poly.entity_id
_entity_poly.type
_entity_poly.pdbx_seq_one_letter_code
_entity_poly.pdbx_strand_id
1 'polypeptide(L)'
;MKLKFIRRYANIEEVLLDNKLARLGDAYVNFIYSLALSNRKGEPVGRKVKGKILAEAFKSAGLRDFLPHRIDSHKLADAAEALILYAWAKDTLTSQEAVKILQEAENAIEGFKSLLVLVRRRLGF
;
A
#
# COMPACT_ATOMS: atom_id res chain seq x y z
N MET A 1 13.75 -3.80 -9.12
CA MET A 1 14.73 -4.65 -8.36
C MET A 1 14.08 -6.00 -8.09
N LYS A 2 14.66 -7.14 -8.51
CA LYS A 2 14.00 -8.45 -8.35
C LYS A 2 14.21 -9.03 -6.95
N LEU A 3 13.28 -8.74 -6.03
CA LEU A 3 13.23 -9.37 -4.71
C LEU A 3 12.88 -10.86 -4.84
N LYS A 4 13.78 -11.75 -4.44
CA LYS A 4 13.64 -13.22 -4.64
C LYS A 4 12.34 -13.77 -4.04
N PHE A 5 11.89 -13.23 -2.92
CA PHE A 5 10.68 -13.67 -2.21
C PHE A 5 9.36 -13.28 -2.88
N ILE A 6 9.37 -12.46 -3.94
CA ILE A 6 8.16 -12.05 -4.66
C ILE A 6 7.68 -13.11 -5.66
N ARG A 7 8.55 -14.03 -6.08
CA ARG A 7 8.22 -15.05 -7.09
C ARG A 7 7.38 -16.21 -6.54
N ARG A 8 7.23 -16.31 -5.21
CA ARG A 8 6.52 -17.42 -4.55
C ARG A 8 5.01 -17.30 -4.57
N TYR A 9 4.48 -16.09 -4.78
CA TYR A 9 3.05 -15.82 -4.72
C TYR A 9 2.39 -16.29 -6.02
N ALA A 10 1.43 -17.21 -5.90
CA ALA A 10 0.68 -17.77 -7.01
C ALA A 10 -0.53 -16.91 -7.40
N ASN A 11 -1.13 -16.22 -6.43
CA ASN A 11 -2.31 -15.38 -6.61
C ASN A 11 -2.26 -14.16 -5.67
N ILE A 12 -3.23 -13.27 -5.82
CA ILE A 12 -3.26 -12.03 -5.04
C ILE A 12 -3.66 -12.26 -3.58
N GLU A 13 -4.51 -13.24 -3.29
CA GLU A 13 -4.94 -13.55 -1.92
C GLU A 13 -3.73 -13.92 -1.04
N GLU A 14 -2.79 -14.71 -1.57
CA GLU A 14 -1.53 -15.02 -0.88
C GLU A 14 -0.68 -13.78 -0.57
N VAL A 15 -0.69 -12.77 -1.46
CA VAL A 15 0.00 -11.49 -1.22
C VAL A 15 -0.68 -10.74 -0.09
N LEU A 16 -2.02 -10.62 -0.14
CA LEU A 16 -2.81 -9.85 0.81
C LEU A 16 -2.78 -10.45 2.22
N LEU A 17 -2.60 -11.76 2.34
CA LEU A 17 -2.56 -12.48 3.62
C LEU A 17 -1.14 -12.68 4.19
N ASP A 18 -0.09 -12.25 3.49
CA ASP A 18 1.29 -12.45 3.96
C ASP A 18 1.73 -11.40 4.98
N ASN A 19 1.69 -11.79 6.26
CA ASN A 19 2.12 -10.93 7.37
C ASN A 19 3.61 -10.52 7.30
N LYS A 20 4.49 -11.32 6.72
CA LYS A 20 5.92 -10.96 6.59
C LYS A 20 6.10 -9.89 5.52
N LEU A 21 5.35 -10.00 4.42
CA LEU A 21 5.32 -8.99 3.38
C LEU A 21 4.70 -7.68 3.90
N ALA A 22 3.59 -7.77 4.64
CA ALA A 22 2.96 -6.62 5.30
C ALA A 22 3.93 -5.88 6.22
N ARG A 23 4.70 -6.59 7.06
CA ARG A 23 5.69 -5.96 7.95
C ARG A 23 6.77 -5.16 7.22
N LEU A 24 7.26 -5.66 6.09
CA LEU A 24 8.17 -4.88 5.23
C LEU A 24 7.43 -3.75 4.52
N GLY A 25 6.16 -3.99 4.19
CA GLY A 25 5.23 -3.02 3.62
C GLY A 25 4.98 -1.82 4.53
N ASP A 26 4.77 -2.02 5.84
CA ASP A 26 4.62 -0.94 6.83
C ASP A 26 5.82 0.03 6.75
N ALA A 27 7.04 -0.51 6.74
CA ALA A 27 8.25 0.31 6.63
C ALA A 27 8.30 1.09 5.29
N TYR A 28 7.98 0.43 4.18
CA TYR A 28 7.98 1.05 2.86
C TYR A 28 6.88 2.13 2.72
N VAL A 29 5.66 1.83 3.17
CA VAL A 29 4.50 2.73 3.16
C VAL A 29 4.77 3.96 4.03
N ASN A 30 5.33 3.76 5.22
CA ASN A 30 5.73 4.87 6.10
C ASN A 30 6.78 5.76 5.44
N PHE A 31 7.74 5.18 4.72
CA PHE A 31 8.77 5.94 4.00
C PHE A 31 8.18 6.80 2.88
N ILE A 32 7.39 6.21 1.96
CA ILE A 32 6.81 6.97 0.84
C ILE A 32 5.83 8.04 1.33
N TYR A 33 5.10 7.78 2.42
CA TYR A 33 4.19 8.76 3.00
C TYR A 33 4.93 9.90 3.69
N SER A 34 6.01 9.58 4.41
CA SER A 34 6.91 10.58 5.01
C SER A 34 7.51 11.49 3.95
N LEU A 35 7.96 10.92 2.83
CA LEU A 35 8.46 11.69 1.68
C LEU A 35 7.38 12.58 1.06
N ALA A 36 6.17 12.06 0.85
CA ALA A 36 5.07 12.85 0.30
C ALA A 36 4.72 14.05 1.20
N LEU A 37 4.69 13.86 2.52
CA LEU A 37 4.48 14.94 3.48
C LEU A 37 5.65 15.92 3.51
N SER A 38 6.89 15.41 3.40
CA SER A 38 8.09 16.25 3.38
C SER A 38 8.07 17.18 2.17
N ASN A 39 7.79 16.64 0.98
CA ASN A 39 7.68 17.40 -0.25
C ASN A 39 6.54 18.43 -0.20
N ARG A 40 5.38 18.06 0.37
CA ARG A 40 4.24 18.97 0.51
C ARG A 40 4.55 20.14 1.43
N LYS A 41 5.35 19.92 2.48
CA LYS A 41 5.68 20.93 3.50
C LYS A 41 6.94 21.73 3.20
N GLY A 42 7.83 21.21 2.35
CA GLY A 42 9.14 21.81 2.08
C GLY A 42 10.18 21.55 3.18
N GLU A 43 9.94 20.61 4.10
CA GLU A 43 10.85 20.25 5.21
C GLU A 43 10.84 18.73 5.45
N PRO A 44 11.93 18.13 5.97
CA PRO A 44 11.96 16.71 6.30
C PRO A 44 10.95 16.34 7.41
N VAL A 45 10.07 15.38 7.13
CA VAL A 45 9.07 14.88 8.07
C VAL A 45 9.10 13.36 8.11
N GLY A 46 9.15 12.80 9.33
CA GLY A 46 8.89 11.38 9.59
C GLY A 46 7.46 11.18 10.09
N ARG A 47 6.69 10.29 9.46
CA ARG A 47 5.32 9.97 9.87
C ARG A 47 5.00 8.49 9.69
N LYS A 48 4.58 7.85 10.79
CA LYS A 48 3.91 6.56 10.72
C LYS A 48 2.45 6.74 10.27
N VAL A 49 2.04 5.99 9.27
CA VAL A 49 0.65 5.93 8.80
C VAL A 49 -0.18 5.18 9.85
N LYS A 50 -1.34 5.73 10.20
CA LYS A 50 -2.24 5.04 11.13
C LYS A 50 -2.92 3.89 10.38
N GLY A 51 -2.90 2.66 10.92
CA GLY A 51 -3.54 1.50 10.29
C GLY A 51 -5.00 1.73 9.89
N LYS A 52 -5.76 2.52 10.67
CA LYS A 52 -7.14 2.91 10.31
C LYS A 52 -7.26 3.63 8.96
N ILE A 53 -6.25 4.42 8.56
CA ILE A 53 -6.22 5.12 7.28
C ILE A 53 -6.08 4.11 6.14
N LEU A 54 -5.15 3.16 6.29
CA LEU A 54 -4.89 2.11 5.30
C LEU A 54 -6.06 1.15 5.18
N ALA A 55 -6.63 0.73 6.31
CA ALA A 55 -7.80 -0.13 6.35
C ALA A 55 -9.01 0.52 5.66
N GLU A 56 -9.23 1.82 5.88
CA GLU A 56 -10.31 2.55 5.22
C GLU A 56 -10.05 2.69 3.73
N ALA A 57 -8.85 3.15 3.34
CA ALA A 57 -8.44 3.27 1.94
C ALA A 57 -8.58 1.94 1.18
N PHE A 58 -8.24 0.82 1.81
CA PHE A 58 -8.37 -0.52 1.24
C PHE A 58 -9.83 -0.92 1.00
N LYS A 59 -10.73 -0.62 1.95
CA LYS A 59 -12.17 -0.83 1.77
C LYS A 59 -12.72 0.08 0.67
N SER A 60 -12.39 1.36 0.69
CA SER A 60 -12.85 2.33 -0.31
C SER A 60 -12.31 2.06 -1.71
N ALA A 61 -11.22 1.30 -1.84
CA ALA A 61 -10.69 0.81 -3.12
C ALA A 61 -11.41 -0.46 -3.64
N GLY A 62 -12.41 -0.98 -2.91
CA GLY A 62 -13.14 -2.19 -3.28
C GLY A 62 -12.29 -3.46 -3.20
N LEU A 63 -11.23 -3.46 -2.38
CA LEU A 63 -10.31 -4.59 -2.24
C LEU A 63 -10.71 -5.58 -1.14
N ARG A 64 -11.74 -5.24 -0.36
CA ARG A 64 -12.24 -6.10 0.72
C ARG A 64 -12.69 -7.47 0.21
N ASP A 65 -13.23 -7.55 -1.00
CA ASP A 65 -13.81 -8.77 -1.55
C ASP A 65 -12.77 -9.85 -1.89
N PHE A 66 -11.48 -9.48 -1.94
CA PHE A 66 -10.35 -10.41 -2.14
C PHE A 66 -9.85 -11.04 -0.84
N LEU A 67 -10.54 -10.79 0.28
CA LEU A 67 -10.16 -11.30 1.59
C LEU A 67 -11.30 -12.13 2.20
N PRO A 68 -10.99 -13.13 3.06
CA PRO A 68 -11.99 -13.93 3.75
C PRO A 68 -13.00 -13.08 4.54
N HIS A 69 -14.19 -13.61 4.79
CA HIS A 69 -15.29 -12.85 5.42
C HIS A 69 -14.97 -12.36 6.86
N ARG A 70 -14.15 -13.08 7.62
CA ARG A 70 -13.80 -12.75 9.02
C ARG A 70 -12.42 -12.11 9.12
N ILE A 71 -12.33 -10.85 8.71
CA ILE A 71 -11.08 -10.07 8.70
C ILE A 71 -11.30 -8.76 9.44
N ASP A 72 -10.45 -8.48 10.43
CA ASP A 72 -10.49 -7.25 11.23
C ASP A 72 -9.81 -6.07 10.51
N SER A 73 -9.93 -4.88 11.09
CA SER A 73 -9.34 -3.66 10.52
C SER A 73 -7.81 -3.68 10.49
N HIS A 74 -7.15 -4.40 11.39
CA HIS A 74 -5.69 -4.52 11.39
C HIS A 74 -5.24 -5.31 10.16
N LYS A 75 -5.91 -6.41 9.86
CA LYS A 75 -5.62 -7.24 8.69
C LYS A 75 -5.88 -6.53 7.37
N LEU A 76 -6.85 -5.62 7.32
CA LEU A 76 -7.05 -4.78 6.14
C LEU A 76 -5.90 -3.79 5.93
N ALA A 77 -5.33 -3.25 7.02
CA ALA A 77 -4.13 -2.41 6.93
C ALA A 77 -2.92 -3.24 6.48
N ASP A 78 -2.69 -4.41 7.09
CA ASP A 78 -1.62 -5.35 6.70
C ASP A 78 -1.71 -5.69 5.20
N ALA A 79 -2.92 -5.97 4.70
CA ALA A 79 -3.16 -6.30 3.30
C ALA A 79 -2.82 -5.13 2.35
N ALA A 80 -3.16 -3.89 2.75
CA ALA A 80 -2.79 -2.70 1.99
C ALA A 80 -1.26 -2.52 1.91
N GLU A 81 -0.57 -2.70 3.04
CA GLU A 81 0.89 -2.60 3.14
C GLU A 81 1.59 -3.66 2.28
N ALA A 82 1.13 -4.90 2.36
CA ALA A 82 1.64 -6.01 1.55
C ALA A 82 1.44 -5.75 0.05
N LEU A 83 0.25 -5.28 -0.35
CA LEU A 83 -0.08 -5.01 -1.74
C LEU A 83 0.77 -3.89 -2.35
N ILE A 84 0.95 -2.78 -1.62
CA ILE A 84 1.75 -1.63 -2.09
C ILE A 84 3.21 -2.05 -2.28
N LEU A 85 3.78 -2.78 -1.32
CA LEU A 85 5.14 -3.29 -1.44
C LEU A 85 5.27 -4.29 -2.59
N TYR A 86 4.32 -5.20 -2.74
CA TYR A 86 4.32 -6.19 -3.82
C TYR A 86 4.33 -5.52 -5.19
N ALA A 87 3.48 -4.51 -5.40
CA ALA A 87 3.42 -3.77 -6.65
C ALA A 87 4.73 -3.03 -6.97
N TRP A 88 5.36 -2.44 -5.95
CA TRP A 88 6.69 -1.85 -6.11
C TRP A 88 7.75 -2.88 -6.48
N ALA A 89 7.75 -4.02 -5.79
CA ALA A 89 8.73 -5.08 -6.02
C ALA A 89 8.54 -5.84 -7.35
N LYS A 90 7.36 -5.73 -7.96
CA LYS A 90 7.05 -6.18 -9.33
C LYS A 90 7.37 -5.14 -10.40
N ASP A 91 7.96 -4.00 -10.02
CA ASP A 91 8.22 -2.85 -10.90
C ASP A 91 6.92 -2.32 -11.57
N THR A 92 5.75 -2.57 -10.96
CA THR A 92 4.41 -2.13 -11.43
C THR A 92 4.04 -0.73 -10.90
N LEU A 93 4.68 -0.32 -9.81
CA LEU A 93 4.53 0.98 -9.16
C LEU A 93 5.92 1.49 -8.78
N THR A 94 6.27 2.72 -9.13
CA THR A 94 7.52 3.31 -8.65
C THR A 94 7.31 4.06 -7.34
N SER A 95 8.36 4.22 -6.53
CA SER A 95 8.26 5.02 -5.30
C SER A 95 7.95 6.48 -5.60
N GLN A 96 8.53 7.03 -6.68
CA GLN A 96 8.30 8.40 -7.13
C GLN A 96 6.84 8.64 -7.48
N GLU A 97 6.23 7.71 -8.21
CA GLU A 97 4.81 7.77 -8.56
C GLU A 97 3.91 7.66 -7.32
N ALA A 98 4.22 6.74 -6.41
CA ALA A 98 3.48 6.59 -5.17
C ALA A 98 3.56 7.87 -4.31
N VAL A 99 4.74 8.46 -4.19
CA VAL A 99 4.96 9.74 -3.50
C VAL A 99 4.15 10.85 -4.14
N LYS A 100 4.15 10.97 -5.48
CA LYS A 100 3.39 12.00 -6.20
C LYS A 100 1.89 11.88 -5.93
N ILE A 101 1.32 10.68 -6.03
CA ILE A 101 -0.10 10.42 -5.76
C ILE A 101 -0.45 10.82 -4.31
N LEU A 102 0.37 10.40 -3.34
CA LEU A 102 0.15 10.73 -1.93
C LEU A 102 0.31 12.23 -1.65
N GLN A 103 1.24 12.90 -2.36
CA GLN A 103 1.52 14.32 -2.21
C GLN A 103 0.39 15.20 -2.77
N GLU A 104 -0.26 14.80 -3.86
CA GLU A 104 -1.32 15.57 -4.53
C GLU A 104 -2.72 15.33 -3.93
N ALA A 105 -2.91 14.25 -3.18
CA ALA A 105 -4.21 13.90 -2.61
C ALA A 105 -4.68 14.87 -1.51
N GLU A 106 -5.99 15.16 -1.48
CA GLU A 106 -6.62 16.01 -0.47
C GLU A 106 -6.34 15.52 0.96
N ASN A 107 -6.46 14.22 1.17
CA ASN A 107 -6.17 13.57 2.45
C ASN A 107 -5.53 12.19 2.25
N ALA A 108 -5.01 11.62 3.34
CA ALA A 108 -4.28 10.35 3.30
C ALA A 108 -5.15 9.17 2.84
N ILE A 109 -6.45 9.14 3.19
CA ILE A 109 -7.35 8.05 2.79
C ILE A 109 -7.52 8.06 1.28
N GLU A 110 -7.84 9.22 0.68
CA GLU A 110 -7.99 9.33 -0.78
C GLU A 110 -6.69 9.08 -1.53
N GLY A 111 -5.54 9.49 -0.97
CA GLY A 111 -4.23 9.21 -1.54
C GLY A 111 -3.92 7.71 -1.60
N PHE A 112 -4.09 7.00 -0.48
CA PHE A 112 -3.87 5.55 -0.44
C PHE A 112 -4.90 4.78 -1.27
N LYS A 113 -6.16 5.21 -1.28
CA LYS A 113 -7.21 4.61 -2.14
C LYS A 113 -6.83 4.73 -3.61
N SER A 114 -6.43 5.91 -4.07
CA SER A 114 -6.01 6.15 -5.46
C SER A 114 -4.80 5.29 -5.83
N LEU A 115 -3.83 5.16 -4.91
CA LEU A 115 -2.68 4.30 -5.07
C LEU A 115 -3.07 2.82 -5.20
N LEU A 116 -3.96 2.34 -4.32
CA LEU A 116 -4.43 0.95 -4.30
C LEU A 116 -5.25 0.60 -5.56
N VAL A 117 -6.11 1.52 -6.03
CA VAL A 117 -6.86 1.37 -7.29
C VAL A 117 -5.90 1.30 -8.48
N LEU A 118 -4.87 2.13 -8.51
CA LEU A 118 -3.85 2.09 -9.56
C LEU A 118 -3.11 0.75 -9.57
N VAL A 119 -2.69 0.28 -8.39
CA VAL A 119 -2.00 -1.00 -8.21
C VAL A 119 -2.88 -2.16 -8.69
N ARG A 120 -4.14 -2.19 -8.25
CA ARG A 120 -5.13 -3.18 -8.67
C ARG A 120 -5.24 -3.25 -10.19
N ARG A 121 -5.47 -2.10 -10.84
CA ARG A 121 -5.60 -2.00 -12.30
C ARG A 121 -4.39 -2.54 -13.04
N ARG A 122 -3.17 -2.25 -12.54
CA ARG A 122 -1.93 -2.66 -13.22
C ARG A 122 -1.54 -4.12 -12.96
N LEU A 123 -1.92 -4.67 -11.81
CA LEU A 123 -1.73 -6.09 -11.50
C LEU A 123 -2.81 -6.98 -12.11
N GLY A 124 -3.94 -6.42 -12.53
CA GLY A 124 -4.95 -7.10 -13.35
C GLY A 124 -5.85 -8.04 -12.56
N PHE A 125 -6.27 -7.65 -11.35
CA PHE A 125 -7.23 -8.41 -10.51
C PHE A 125 -8.37 -7.52 -9.97
#